data_AF-A0A2V6RSY5-F1
#
_entry.id   AF-A0A2V6RSY5-F1
#
_cell.length_a   1.000
_cell.length_b   1.000
_cell.length_c   1.000
_cell.angle_alpha   90.00
_cell.angle_beta   90.00
_cell.angle_gamma   90.00
#
_symmetry.space_group_name_H-M   'P 1'
#
loop_
_entity.id
_entity.type
_entity.pdbx_description
1 polymer ?
#
loop_
_entity_poly.entity_id
_entity_poly.type
_entity_poly.pdbx_seq_one_letter_code
_entity_poly.pdbx_strand_id
1 'polypeptide(L)'
;MADLPQAGGLLRGAGARSVPLARWLTAALVAAGALTVVFPFVWIALTSLKTPPEIQRVPPLAGYGFAKFRFPGHSVFFFAIIGILMVPFQSVVVPLYLWVSRLGLLDTYLGILAPDLVSVFGVFLMRQAIEVVPDDYIAAARIDGCGEWGIFWRVVLPAVTPALATLAIIKFMWTWNEFFWPLVVVNSPSMKTVTMGLIGFTNMYFIEYNLVTAAAVVSVLPILFIFVILQKWVVQAAVMTGLKG
;
A
#
# COMPACT_ATOMS: atom_id res chain seq x y z
N MET A 1 16.17 62.95 36.38
CA MET A 1 14.77 63.15 35.97
C MET A 1 14.69 63.10 34.46
N ALA A 2 14.33 61.94 33.92
CA ALA A 2 13.78 61.73 32.58
C ALA A 2 13.35 60.24 32.53
N ASP A 3 12.08 59.99 32.80
CA ASP A 3 11.46 58.66 32.77
C ASP A 3 11.37 58.14 31.33
N LEU A 4 11.95 56.97 31.07
CA LEU A 4 11.71 56.19 29.87
C LEU A 4 10.61 55.15 30.17
N PRO A 5 9.50 55.10 29.41
CA PRO A 5 8.40 54.19 29.69
C PRO A 5 8.78 52.74 29.33
N GLN A 6 8.44 51.83 30.24
CA GLN A 6 8.69 50.39 30.14
C GLN A 6 7.93 49.76 28.97
N ALA A 7 8.66 49.16 28.02
CA ALA A 7 8.14 48.34 26.93
C ALA A 7 7.71 46.93 27.42
N GLY A 8 6.83 46.86 28.42
CA GLY A 8 6.35 45.61 29.04
C GLY A 8 4.91 45.20 28.70
N GLY A 9 4.25 45.91 27.76
CA GLY A 9 2.79 45.86 27.61
C GLY A 9 2.20 45.08 26.42
N LEU A 10 2.99 44.58 25.46
CA LEU A 10 2.45 44.07 24.19
C LEU A 10 2.24 42.55 24.09
N LEU A 11 2.36 41.79 25.19
CA LEU A 11 2.14 40.33 25.21
C LEU A 11 1.01 39.88 26.15
N ARG A 12 -0.02 40.70 26.33
CA ARG A 12 -1.23 40.31 27.08
C ARG A 12 -2.48 40.63 26.30
N GLY A 13 -2.98 39.65 25.53
CA GLY A 13 -4.34 39.72 24.98
C GLY A 13 -4.53 39.13 23.59
N ALA A 14 -4.18 37.86 23.37
CA ALA A 14 -4.70 37.10 22.24
C ALA A 14 -5.22 35.75 22.73
N GLY A 15 -6.45 35.81 23.26
CA GLY A 15 -7.44 34.75 23.43
C GLY A 15 -6.96 33.30 23.48
N ALA A 16 -6.96 32.74 24.69
CA ALA A 16 -7.39 31.36 24.90
C ALA A 16 -8.74 31.15 24.20
N ARG A 17 -8.75 30.48 23.04
CA ARG A 17 -9.98 30.04 22.37
C ARG A 17 -10.01 28.53 22.34
N SER A 18 -11.05 28.01 22.97
CA SER A 18 -11.49 26.63 23.07
C SER A 18 -11.25 25.82 21.79
N VAL A 19 -10.30 24.88 21.79
CA VAL A 19 -10.38 23.77 20.84
C VAL A 19 -9.98 22.39 21.40
N PRO A 20 -10.36 22.01 22.64
CA PRO A 20 -10.28 20.60 23.02
C PRO A 20 -11.21 19.76 22.15
N LEU A 21 -12.44 20.24 21.88
CA LEU A 21 -13.44 19.51 21.11
C LEU A 21 -13.01 19.26 19.67
N ALA A 22 -12.47 20.24 18.93
CA ALA A 22 -12.07 19.98 17.54
C ALA A 22 -10.83 19.07 17.46
N ARG A 23 -9.93 19.06 18.46
CA ARG A 23 -8.85 18.07 18.53
C ARG A 23 -9.39 16.66 18.81
N TRP A 24 -10.41 16.54 19.65
CA TRP A 24 -11.10 15.27 19.88
C TRP A 24 -11.92 14.83 18.67
N LEU A 25 -12.54 15.74 17.93
CA LEU A 25 -13.27 15.44 16.69
C LEU A 25 -12.31 15.05 15.57
N THR A 26 -11.18 15.73 15.39
CA THR A 26 -10.17 15.31 14.41
C THR A 26 -9.54 13.99 14.82
N ALA A 27 -9.22 13.79 16.09
CA ALA A 27 -8.72 12.51 16.59
C ALA A 27 -9.77 11.38 16.43
N ALA A 28 -11.05 11.65 16.69
CA ALA A 28 -12.13 10.68 16.50
C ALA A 28 -12.37 10.38 15.02
N LEU A 29 -12.24 11.37 14.14
CA LEU A 29 -12.37 11.19 12.69
C LEU A 29 -11.19 10.41 12.11
N VAL A 30 -9.97 10.69 12.57
CA VAL A 30 -8.76 9.93 12.22
C VAL A 30 -8.82 8.52 12.81
N ALA A 31 -9.30 8.36 14.05
CA ALA A 31 -9.45 7.06 14.68
C ALA A 31 -10.57 6.23 14.03
N ALA A 32 -11.70 6.84 13.67
CA ALA A 32 -12.78 6.19 12.94
C ALA A 32 -12.33 5.81 11.52
N GLY A 33 -11.57 6.69 10.85
CA GLY A 33 -10.90 6.39 9.57
C GLY A 33 -9.90 5.25 9.69
N ALA A 34 -9.05 5.25 10.72
CA ALA A 34 -8.12 4.16 10.98
C ALA A 34 -8.87 2.86 11.34
N LEU A 35 -10.00 2.94 12.04
CA LEU A 35 -10.84 1.79 12.38
C LEU A 35 -11.51 1.22 11.13
N THR A 36 -12.07 2.05 10.26
CA THR A 36 -12.63 1.60 8.97
C THR A 36 -11.55 1.10 8.00
N VAL A 37 -10.32 1.59 8.12
CA VAL A 37 -9.16 1.07 7.39
C VAL A 37 -8.76 -0.29 7.93
N VAL A 38 -8.65 -0.46 9.25
CA VAL A 38 -8.15 -1.70 9.88
C VAL A 38 -9.23 -2.80 9.93
N PHE A 39 -10.50 -2.42 9.99
CA PHE A 39 -11.64 -3.35 10.12
C PHE A 39 -11.72 -4.38 8.98
N PRO A 40 -11.58 -4.03 7.68
CA PRO A 40 -11.53 -5.01 6.61
C PRO A 40 -10.37 -6.01 6.74
N PHE A 41 -9.20 -5.58 7.22
CA PHE A 41 -8.04 -6.47 7.39
C PHE A 41 -8.19 -7.39 8.59
N VAL A 42 -8.68 -6.84 9.71
CA VAL A 42 -9.03 -7.61 10.90
C VAL A 42 -10.15 -8.60 10.56
N TRP A 43 -11.14 -8.21 9.75
CA TRP A 43 -12.17 -9.11 9.25
C TRP A 43 -11.60 -10.23 8.37
N ILE A 44 -10.72 -9.90 7.42
CA ILE A 44 -10.04 -10.90 6.57
C ILE A 44 -9.20 -11.87 7.44
N ALA A 45 -8.44 -11.37 8.42
CA ALA A 45 -7.66 -12.19 9.34
C ALA A 45 -8.54 -13.02 10.31
N LEU A 46 -9.65 -12.48 10.79
CA LEU A 46 -10.62 -13.20 11.61
C LEU A 46 -11.35 -14.28 10.79
N THR A 47 -11.63 -14.02 9.50
CA THR A 47 -12.18 -15.04 8.62
C THR A 47 -11.17 -16.11 8.24
N SER A 48 -9.86 -15.83 8.26
CA SER A 48 -8.82 -16.84 8.07
C SER A 48 -8.63 -17.75 9.29
N LEU A 49 -9.14 -17.35 10.46
CA LEU A 49 -9.14 -18.15 11.69
C LEU A 49 -10.39 -19.03 11.84
N LYS A 50 -11.27 -19.06 10.84
CA LYS A 50 -12.46 -19.93 10.83
C LYS A 50 -12.09 -21.40 10.62
N THR A 51 -12.88 -22.31 11.19
CA THR A 51 -12.60 -23.75 11.21
C THR A 51 -12.46 -24.40 9.81
N PRO A 52 -11.69 -25.50 9.66
CA PRO A 52 -11.37 -26.16 8.38
C PRO A 52 -12.54 -26.41 7.40
N PRO A 53 -13.79 -26.67 7.84
CA PRO A 53 -14.92 -26.86 6.91
C PRO A 53 -15.38 -25.58 6.19
N GLU A 54 -15.15 -24.38 6.74
CA GLU A 54 -15.52 -23.10 6.09
C GLU A 54 -14.41 -22.60 5.16
N ILE A 55 -13.14 -22.85 5.51
CA ILE A 55 -11.96 -22.49 4.69
C ILE A 55 -12.01 -23.18 3.30
N GLN A 56 -12.58 -24.39 3.22
CA GLN A 56 -12.72 -25.13 1.95
C GLN A 56 -13.78 -24.53 1.00
N ARG A 57 -14.65 -23.63 1.48
CA ARG A 57 -15.71 -23.01 0.67
C ARG A 57 -15.34 -21.64 0.10
N VAL A 58 -14.46 -20.86 0.73
CA VAL A 58 -14.02 -19.54 0.25
C VAL A 58 -12.62 -19.19 0.79
N PRO A 59 -11.55 -19.30 -0.01
CA PRO A 59 -10.25 -18.75 0.36
C PRO A 59 -10.19 -17.25 -0.02
N PRO A 60 -9.91 -16.32 0.91
CA PRO A 60 -9.75 -14.92 0.58
C PRO A 60 -8.33 -14.67 0.05
N LEU A 61 -8.21 -14.57 -1.27
CA LEU A 61 -7.23 -13.69 -1.91
C LEU A 61 -8.04 -12.46 -2.29
N ALA A 62 -7.95 -11.38 -1.53
CA ALA A 62 -8.96 -10.31 -1.49
C ALA A 62 -9.52 -9.88 -2.87
N GLY A 63 -8.67 -9.78 -3.91
CA GLY A 63 -9.11 -9.51 -5.28
C GLY A 63 -10.05 -10.58 -5.88
N TYR A 64 -9.76 -11.87 -5.70
CA TYR A 64 -10.64 -12.99 -6.11
C TYR A 64 -11.94 -12.98 -5.31
N GLY A 65 -11.84 -12.77 -3.99
CA GLY A 65 -12.99 -12.63 -3.09
C GLY A 65 -13.98 -11.55 -3.55
N PHE A 66 -13.48 -10.34 -3.79
CA PHE A 66 -14.29 -9.22 -4.25
C PHE A 66 -14.76 -9.33 -5.71
N ALA A 67 -14.10 -10.14 -6.55
CA ALA A 67 -14.49 -10.29 -7.94
C ALA A 67 -15.56 -11.37 -8.14
N LYS A 68 -15.46 -12.50 -7.44
CA LYS A 68 -16.27 -13.69 -7.73
C LYS A 68 -17.30 -14.07 -6.67
N PHE A 69 -17.22 -13.50 -5.47
CA PHE A 69 -18.21 -13.75 -4.41
C PHE A 69 -19.14 -12.56 -4.20
N ARG A 70 -20.44 -12.83 -4.11
CA ARG A 70 -21.47 -11.86 -3.72
C ARG A 70 -21.80 -12.07 -2.24
N PHE A 71 -21.62 -11.03 -1.43
CA PHE A 71 -21.95 -11.03 0.00
C PHE A 71 -22.65 -9.71 0.40
N PRO A 72 -23.46 -9.69 1.46
CA PRO A 72 -24.16 -8.48 1.88
C PRO A 72 -23.17 -7.36 2.21
N GLY A 73 -23.38 -6.17 1.63
CA GLY A 73 -22.48 -5.02 1.81
C GLY A 73 -21.26 -4.98 0.89
N HIS A 74 -21.12 -5.91 -0.06
CA HIS A 74 -20.00 -6.00 -1.02
C HIS A 74 -19.59 -4.65 -1.62
N SER A 75 -20.55 -3.90 -2.18
CA SER A 75 -20.27 -2.61 -2.82
C SER A 75 -19.80 -1.57 -1.81
N VAL A 76 -20.38 -1.55 -0.60
CA VAL A 76 -19.97 -0.62 0.46
C VAL A 76 -18.53 -0.89 0.88
N PHE A 77 -18.15 -2.15 1.11
CA PHE A 77 -16.77 -2.50 1.44
C PHE A 77 -15.81 -2.21 0.30
N PHE A 78 -16.20 -2.48 -0.95
CA PHE A 78 -15.36 -2.19 -2.10
C PHE A 78 -15.11 -0.68 -2.27
N PHE A 79 -16.15 0.15 -2.17
CA PHE A 79 -16.01 1.60 -2.22
C PHE A 79 -15.28 2.17 -1.00
N ALA A 80 -15.42 1.56 0.18
CA ALA A 80 -14.63 1.91 1.35
C ALA A 80 -13.14 1.68 1.09
N ILE A 81 -12.77 0.51 0.53
CA ILE A 81 -11.39 0.20 0.13
C ILE A 81 -10.85 1.21 -0.89
N ILE A 82 -11.65 1.62 -1.88
CA ILE A 82 -11.27 2.68 -2.81
C ILE A 82 -11.10 4.03 -2.08
N GLY A 83 -11.98 4.35 -1.13
CA GLY A 83 -11.87 5.55 -0.31
C GLY A 83 -10.55 5.64 0.45
N ILE A 84 -9.98 4.50 0.87
CA ILE A 84 -8.66 4.43 1.51
C ILE A 84 -7.54 4.87 0.55
N LEU A 85 -7.65 4.58 -0.75
CA LEU A 85 -6.68 5.06 -1.75
C LEU A 85 -6.63 6.59 -1.85
N MET A 86 -7.70 7.27 -1.43
CA MET A 86 -7.75 8.74 -1.43
C MET A 86 -7.12 9.35 -0.17
N VAL A 87 -6.85 8.56 0.86
CA VAL A 87 -6.18 9.03 2.07
C VAL A 87 -4.68 9.12 1.78
N PRO A 88 -4.07 10.30 1.87
CA PRO A 88 -2.63 10.44 1.61
C PRO A 88 -1.84 9.71 2.70
N PHE A 89 -0.87 8.89 2.30
CA PHE A 89 -0.05 8.09 3.21
C PHE A 89 0.61 8.95 4.31
N GLN A 90 0.99 10.17 3.96
CA GLN A 90 1.60 11.15 4.87
C GLN A 90 0.68 11.53 6.04
N SER A 91 -0.64 11.40 5.92
CA SER A 91 -1.58 11.68 7.02
C SER A 91 -1.60 10.58 8.08
N VAL A 92 -1.23 9.35 7.72
CA VAL A 92 -1.22 8.18 8.62
C VAL A 92 0.18 7.74 9.04
N VAL A 93 1.23 8.45 8.59
CA VAL A 93 2.62 8.09 8.87
C VAL A 93 2.96 8.14 10.37
N VAL A 94 2.48 9.16 11.09
CA VAL A 94 2.77 9.33 12.53
C VAL A 94 2.21 8.17 13.35
N PRO A 95 0.91 7.83 13.26
CA PRO A 95 0.40 6.68 13.99
C PRO A 95 1.07 5.37 13.56
N LEU A 96 1.35 5.18 12.26
CA LEU A 96 2.04 3.98 11.78
C LEU A 96 3.46 3.85 12.36
N TYR A 97 4.22 4.94 12.40
CA TYR A 97 5.54 4.98 13.04
C TYR A 97 5.45 4.59 14.52
N LEU A 98 4.47 5.11 15.26
CA LEU A 98 4.27 4.75 16.67
C LEU A 98 3.99 3.25 16.85
N TRP A 99 3.23 2.64 15.94
CA TRP A 99 3.01 1.18 15.95
C TRP A 99 4.29 0.40 15.69
N VAL A 100 5.02 0.73 14.63
CA VAL A 100 6.28 0.06 14.27
C VAL A 100 7.33 0.22 15.38
N SER A 101 7.39 1.39 16.00
CA SER A 101 8.22 1.67 17.17
C SER A 101 7.85 0.81 18.37
N ARG A 102 6.57 0.76 18.75
CA ARG A 102 6.09 -0.06 19.88
C ARG A 102 6.29 -1.57 19.67
N LEU A 103 6.24 -2.01 18.42
CA LEU A 103 6.51 -3.41 18.04
C LEU A 103 8.02 -3.72 17.94
N GLY A 104 8.90 -2.74 18.12
CA GLY A 104 10.35 -2.94 18.03
C GLY A 104 10.84 -3.20 16.61
N LEU A 105 10.09 -2.77 15.59
CA LEU A 105 10.37 -3.03 14.18
C LEU A 105 11.14 -1.89 13.49
N LEU A 106 11.51 -0.83 14.21
CA LEU A 106 12.37 0.23 13.67
C LEU A 106 13.73 -0.34 13.26
N ASP A 107 14.31 0.21 12.19
CA ASP A 107 15.60 -0.23 11.65
C ASP A 107 15.64 -1.72 11.26
N THR A 108 14.50 -2.29 10.86
CA THR A 108 14.39 -3.68 10.37
C THR A 108 13.77 -3.74 8.97
N TYR A 109 14.06 -4.80 8.21
CA TYR A 109 13.42 -5.03 6.90
C TYR A 109 11.89 -5.14 7.01
N LEU A 110 11.38 -5.75 8.08
CA LEU A 110 9.93 -5.84 8.32
C LEU A 110 9.31 -4.47 8.59
N GLY A 111 10.00 -3.60 9.33
CA GLY A 111 9.58 -2.22 9.54
C GLY A 111 9.55 -1.41 8.24
N ILE A 112 10.56 -1.59 7.39
CA ILE A 112 10.61 -0.96 6.06
C ILE A 112 9.45 -1.45 5.19
N LEU A 113 9.15 -2.75 5.19
CA LEU A 113 8.08 -3.35 4.37
C LEU A 113 6.67 -3.12 4.92
N ALA A 114 6.53 -2.70 6.19
CA ALA A 114 5.25 -2.68 6.91
C ALA A 114 4.08 -1.99 6.17
N PRO A 115 4.24 -0.80 5.55
CA PRO A 115 3.15 -0.15 4.82
C PRO A 115 2.73 -0.91 3.56
N ASP A 116 3.66 -1.68 2.99
CA ASP A 116 3.53 -2.30 1.67
C ASP A 116 3.10 -3.76 1.73
N LEU A 117 3.02 -4.35 2.92
CA LEU A 117 2.58 -5.74 3.13
C LEU A 117 1.20 -6.01 2.56
N VAL A 118 0.33 -5.00 2.53
CA VAL A 118 -0.94 -5.09 1.82
C VAL A 118 -1.15 -3.90 0.91
N SER A 119 -1.25 -4.19 -0.39
CA SER A 119 -1.49 -3.17 -1.41
C SER A 119 -2.98 -3.06 -1.74
N VAL A 120 -3.61 -1.97 -1.30
CA VAL A 120 -4.99 -1.65 -1.66
C VAL A 120 -5.15 -1.52 -3.19
N PHE A 121 -4.17 -0.90 -3.85
CA PHE A 121 -4.12 -0.81 -5.32
C PHE A 121 -4.02 -2.19 -5.96
N GLY A 122 -3.21 -3.09 -5.39
CA GLY A 122 -3.08 -4.46 -5.87
C GLY A 122 -4.39 -5.24 -5.77
N VAL A 123 -5.13 -5.10 -4.65
CA VAL A 123 -6.46 -5.71 -4.50
C VAL A 123 -7.43 -5.18 -5.56
N PHE A 124 -7.46 -3.86 -5.76
CA PHE A 124 -8.31 -3.23 -6.77
C PHE A 124 -7.99 -3.72 -8.18
N LEU A 125 -6.72 -3.67 -8.59
CA LEU A 125 -6.29 -4.07 -9.93
C LEU A 125 -6.53 -5.56 -10.18
N MET A 126 -6.18 -6.43 -9.21
CA MET A 126 -6.41 -7.86 -9.36
C MET A 126 -7.89 -8.20 -9.39
N ARG A 127 -8.73 -7.50 -8.62
CA ARG A 127 -10.19 -7.66 -8.72
C ARG A 127 -10.66 -7.36 -10.14
N GLN A 128 -10.26 -6.21 -10.70
CA GLN A 128 -10.64 -5.83 -12.07
C GLN A 128 -10.19 -6.87 -13.10
N ALA A 129 -8.98 -7.38 -12.98
CA ALA A 129 -8.45 -8.40 -13.89
C ALA A 129 -9.23 -9.73 -13.77
N ILE A 130 -9.54 -10.16 -12.54
CA ILE A 130 -10.26 -11.42 -12.28
C ILE A 130 -11.73 -11.33 -12.70
N GLU A 131 -12.35 -10.17 -12.59
CA GLU A 131 -13.75 -9.96 -13.00
C GLU A 131 -13.97 -10.34 -14.47
N VAL A 132 -12.95 -10.16 -15.32
CA VAL A 132 -13.00 -10.47 -16.76
C VAL A 132 -12.99 -11.99 -17.03
N VAL A 133 -12.51 -12.82 -16.10
CA VAL A 133 -12.47 -14.28 -16.27
C VAL A 133 -13.91 -14.82 -16.31
N PRO A 134 -14.37 -15.48 -17.38
CA PRO A 134 -15.75 -15.98 -17.43
C PRO A 134 -16.07 -16.98 -16.32
N ASP A 135 -17.27 -16.86 -15.75
CA ASP A 135 -17.72 -17.73 -14.65
C ASP A 135 -17.89 -19.19 -15.08
N ASP A 136 -18.09 -19.45 -16.39
CA ASP A 136 -18.19 -20.80 -16.95
C ASP A 136 -16.92 -21.64 -16.69
N TYR A 137 -15.73 -21.03 -16.74
CA TYR A 137 -14.49 -21.72 -16.42
C TYR A 137 -14.41 -22.13 -14.94
N ILE A 138 -14.95 -21.29 -14.04
CA ILE A 138 -15.01 -21.56 -12.61
C ILE A 138 -16.03 -22.67 -12.34
N ALA A 139 -17.20 -22.62 -12.99
CA ALA A 139 -18.24 -23.62 -12.87
C ALA A 139 -17.78 -24.99 -13.38
N ALA A 140 -17.11 -25.03 -14.55
CA ALA A 140 -16.53 -26.26 -15.10
C ALA A 140 -15.51 -26.88 -14.13
N ALA A 141 -14.59 -26.09 -13.58
CA ALA A 141 -13.62 -26.59 -12.62
C ALA A 141 -14.26 -27.16 -11.33
N ARG A 142 -15.39 -26.59 -10.89
CA ARG A 142 -16.17 -27.16 -9.76
C ARG A 142 -16.81 -28.49 -10.13
N ILE A 143 -17.32 -28.64 -11.35
CA ILE A 143 -17.87 -29.91 -11.86
C ILE A 143 -16.76 -30.97 -11.92
N ASP A 144 -15.54 -30.58 -12.29
CA ASP A 144 -14.35 -31.44 -12.28
C ASP A 144 -13.80 -31.75 -10.87
N GLY A 145 -14.50 -31.34 -9.81
CA GLY A 145 -14.16 -31.63 -8.42
C GLY A 145 -13.04 -30.75 -7.85
N CYS A 146 -12.62 -29.68 -8.52
CA CYS A 146 -11.65 -28.75 -7.94
C CYS A 146 -12.30 -27.92 -6.82
N GLY A 147 -11.69 -27.95 -5.63
CA GLY A 147 -12.00 -26.98 -4.58
C GLY A 147 -11.52 -25.57 -4.96
N GLU A 148 -12.04 -24.54 -4.29
CA GLU A 148 -11.75 -23.12 -4.59
C GLU A 148 -10.26 -22.78 -4.63
N TRP A 149 -9.45 -23.41 -3.77
CA TRP A 149 -8.00 -23.25 -3.81
C TRP A 149 -7.40 -23.77 -5.12
N GLY A 150 -7.86 -24.94 -5.58
CA GLY A 150 -7.48 -25.50 -6.88
C GLY A 150 -7.92 -24.61 -8.03
N ILE A 151 -9.15 -24.08 -7.97
CA ILE A 151 -9.70 -23.17 -8.99
C ILE A 151 -8.85 -21.90 -9.07
N PHE A 152 -8.51 -21.29 -7.93
CA PHE A 152 -7.69 -20.09 -7.91
C PHE A 152 -6.33 -20.35 -8.59
N TRP A 153 -5.58 -21.36 -8.17
CA TRP A 153 -4.22 -21.59 -8.66
C TRP A 153 -4.16 -22.16 -10.08
N ARG A 154 -5.14 -22.94 -10.50
CA ARG A 154 -5.12 -23.66 -11.79
C ARG A 154 -5.92 -22.99 -12.90
N VAL A 155 -6.92 -22.18 -12.55
CA VAL A 155 -7.83 -21.55 -13.52
C VAL A 155 -7.66 -20.03 -13.51
N VAL A 156 -7.88 -19.41 -12.34
CA VAL A 156 -7.97 -17.95 -12.23
C VAL A 156 -6.59 -17.32 -12.38
N LEU A 157 -5.60 -17.77 -11.60
CA LEU A 157 -4.27 -17.19 -11.56
C LEU A 157 -3.57 -17.25 -12.93
N PRO A 158 -3.56 -18.39 -13.66
CA PRO A 158 -3.01 -18.43 -15.01
C PRO A 158 -3.69 -17.43 -15.95
N ALA A 159 -5.02 -17.34 -15.90
CA ALA A 159 -5.79 -16.42 -16.74
C ALA A 159 -5.48 -14.94 -16.48
N VAL A 160 -5.13 -14.57 -15.24
CA VAL A 160 -4.77 -13.18 -14.87
C VAL A 160 -3.27 -12.95 -14.72
N THR A 161 -2.42 -13.90 -15.14
CA THR A 161 -0.94 -13.76 -15.08
C THR A 161 -0.45 -12.48 -15.77
N PRO A 162 -0.99 -12.07 -16.95
CA PRO A 162 -0.61 -10.80 -17.58
C PRO A 162 -0.83 -9.57 -16.68
N ALA A 163 -1.97 -9.52 -15.99
CA ALA A 163 -2.29 -8.44 -15.05
C ALA A 163 -1.42 -8.51 -13.78
N LEU A 164 -1.14 -9.71 -13.28
CA LEU A 164 -0.27 -9.92 -12.13
C LEU A 164 1.16 -9.46 -12.41
N ALA A 165 1.70 -9.76 -13.60
CA ALA A 165 3.03 -9.30 -14.01
C ALA A 165 3.09 -7.75 -14.07
N THR A 166 2.04 -7.13 -14.59
CA THR A 166 1.90 -5.66 -14.62
C THR A 166 1.87 -5.09 -13.19
N LEU A 167 1.07 -5.68 -12.30
CA LEU A 167 1.04 -5.28 -10.89
C LEU A 167 2.40 -5.44 -10.21
N ALA A 168 3.11 -6.53 -10.47
CA ALA A 168 4.41 -6.80 -9.90
C ALA A 168 5.44 -5.75 -10.31
N ILE A 169 5.48 -5.36 -11.60
CA ILE A 169 6.35 -4.27 -12.08
C ILE A 169 5.99 -2.95 -11.38
N ILE A 170 4.72 -2.55 -11.40
CA ILE A 170 4.27 -1.28 -10.80
C ILE A 170 4.61 -1.25 -9.31
N LYS A 171 4.32 -2.33 -8.57
CA LYS A 171 4.58 -2.38 -7.13
C LYS A 171 6.08 -2.41 -6.83
N PHE A 172 6.86 -3.15 -7.62
CA PHE A 172 8.31 -3.16 -7.48
C PHE A 172 8.88 -1.76 -7.70
N MET A 173 8.51 -1.10 -8.80
CA MET A 173 8.93 0.28 -9.09
C MET A 173 8.55 1.24 -7.97
N TRP A 174 7.33 1.15 -7.45
CA TRP A 174 6.89 2.01 -6.35
C TRP A 174 7.75 1.78 -5.10
N THR A 175 7.86 0.53 -4.65
CA THR A 175 8.58 0.18 -3.42
C THR A 175 10.08 0.48 -3.53
N TRP A 176 10.67 0.25 -4.72
CA TRP A 176 12.08 0.53 -4.99
C TRP A 176 12.40 2.02 -5.00
N ASN A 177 11.47 2.86 -5.48
CA ASN A 177 11.60 4.31 -5.49
C ASN A 177 11.10 4.97 -4.20
N GLU A 178 10.58 4.19 -3.25
CA GLU A 178 10.08 4.73 -1.99
C GLU A 178 11.23 5.32 -1.17
N PHE A 179 11.06 6.56 -0.73
CA PHE A 179 12.06 7.30 0.04
C PHE A 179 11.51 7.73 1.40
N PHE A 180 10.24 8.17 1.42
CA PHE A 180 9.67 8.84 2.57
C PHE A 180 9.53 7.89 3.77
N TRP A 181 8.97 6.70 3.57
CA TRP A 181 8.84 5.76 4.68
C TRP A 181 10.19 5.27 5.23
N PRO A 182 11.15 4.79 4.41
CA PRO A 182 12.50 4.44 4.88
C PRO A 182 13.18 5.55 5.67
N LEU A 183 13.05 6.81 5.22
CA LEU A 183 13.60 7.97 5.91
C LEU A 183 13.08 8.10 7.37
N VAL A 184 11.86 7.65 7.63
CA VAL A 184 11.20 7.77 8.95
C VAL A 184 11.56 6.60 9.87
N VAL A 185 11.81 5.40 9.34
CA VAL A 185 12.00 4.18 10.17
C VAL A 185 13.42 3.62 10.21
N VAL A 186 14.30 4.03 9.31
CA VAL A 186 15.69 3.58 9.24
C VAL A 186 16.60 4.55 10.00
N ASN A 187 17.49 3.99 10.82
CA ASN A 187 18.47 4.76 11.60
C ASN A 187 19.91 4.35 11.27
N SER A 188 20.17 3.08 10.97
CA SER A 188 21.54 2.60 10.72
C SER A 188 21.97 2.79 9.26
N PRO A 189 23.25 3.11 9.01
CA PRO A 189 23.78 3.22 7.65
C PRO A 189 23.63 1.92 6.83
N SER A 190 23.70 0.76 7.48
CA SER A 190 23.54 -0.57 6.85
C SER A 190 22.13 -0.85 6.33
N MET A 191 21.12 -0.16 6.85
CA MET A 191 19.72 -0.36 6.50
C MET A 191 19.20 0.69 5.50
N LYS A 192 20.05 1.64 5.07
CA LYS A 192 19.67 2.66 4.10
C LYS A 192 19.29 2.03 2.76
N THR A 193 18.14 2.43 2.23
CA THR A 193 17.70 2.06 0.88
C THR A 193 18.53 2.78 -0.17
N VAL A 194 18.46 2.29 -1.42
CA VAL A 194 19.14 2.92 -2.57
C VAL A 194 18.74 4.40 -2.71
N THR A 195 17.47 4.71 -2.52
CA THR A 195 16.92 6.09 -2.54
C THR A 195 17.53 6.97 -1.46
N MET A 196 17.72 6.47 -0.24
CA MET A 196 18.42 7.20 0.82
C MET A 196 19.92 7.36 0.53
N GLY A 197 20.54 6.36 -0.08
CA GLY A 197 21.95 6.40 -0.51
C GLY A 197 22.21 7.48 -1.56
N LEU A 198 21.30 7.63 -2.53
CA LEU A 198 21.35 8.68 -3.56
C LEU A 198 21.41 10.09 -2.96
N ILE A 199 20.59 10.37 -1.94
CA ILE A 199 20.59 11.66 -1.23
C ILE A 199 21.92 11.88 -0.48
N GLY A 200 22.65 10.82 -0.13
CA GLY A 200 23.98 10.93 0.49
C GLY A 200 25.03 11.65 -0.38
N PHE A 201 24.81 11.78 -1.70
CA PHE A 201 25.67 12.54 -2.61
C PHE A 201 25.27 14.02 -2.75
N THR A 202 24.24 14.44 -2.01
CA THR A 202 23.77 15.83 -1.93
C THR A 202 24.05 16.38 -0.54
N ASN A 203 24.71 17.54 -0.46
CA ASN A 203 24.91 18.27 0.78
C ASN A 203 24.37 19.69 0.64
N MET A 204 24.30 20.44 1.76
CA MET A 204 23.78 21.82 1.74
C MET A 204 24.59 22.79 0.87
N TYR A 205 25.85 22.49 0.58
CA TYR A 205 26.76 23.39 -0.13
C TYR A 205 27.03 23.01 -1.59
N PHE A 206 26.97 21.72 -1.91
CA PHE A 206 27.26 21.21 -3.24
C PHE A 206 26.59 19.85 -3.46
N ILE A 207 26.37 19.53 -4.73
CA ILE A 207 25.89 18.23 -5.19
C ILE A 207 27.03 17.57 -5.97
N GLU A 208 27.38 16.34 -5.60
CA GLU A 208 28.34 15.55 -6.35
C GLU A 208 27.68 14.97 -7.60
N TYR A 209 27.48 15.80 -8.63
CA TYR A 209 26.73 15.43 -9.84
C TYR A 209 27.24 14.14 -10.51
N ASN A 210 28.56 13.94 -10.50
CA ASN A 210 29.18 12.73 -11.05
C ASN A 210 28.74 11.48 -10.29
N LEU A 211 28.74 11.54 -8.95
CA LEU A 211 28.38 10.40 -8.10
C LEU A 211 26.87 10.15 -8.09
N VAL A 212 26.05 11.20 -7.95
CA VAL A 212 24.59 11.04 -7.90
C VAL A 212 24.04 10.53 -9.23
N THR A 213 24.59 10.99 -10.36
CA THR A 213 24.16 10.52 -11.69
C THR A 213 24.60 9.08 -11.94
N ALA A 214 25.83 8.72 -11.58
CA ALA A 214 26.31 7.35 -11.69
C ALA A 214 25.47 6.39 -10.81
N ALA A 215 25.21 6.77 -9.56
CA ALA A 215 24.36 5.99 -8.65
C ALA A 215 22.92 5.88 -9.18
N ALA A 216 22.38 6.95 -9.78
CA ALA A 216 21.04 6.93 -10.37
C ALA A 216 20.95 5.94 -11.53
N VAL A 217 21.94 5.92 -12.43
CA VAL A 217 22.02 4.93 -13.53
C VAL A 217 22.03 3.50 -12.97
N VAL A 218 22.86 3.23 -11.97
CA VAL A 218 22.93 1.90 -11.33
C VAL A 218 21.61 1.54 -10.65
N SER A 219 20.94 2.51 -10.01
CA SER A 219 19.66 2.28 -9.32
C SER A 219 18.51 1.85 -10.24
N VAL A 220 18.61 2.15 -11.53
CA VAL A 220 17.61 1.78 -12.55
C VAL A 220 17.79 0.33 -13.02
N LEU A 221 18.98 -0.25 -12.90
CA LEU A 221 19.28 -1.59 -13.41
C LEU A 221 18.34 -2.69 -12.85
N PRO A 222 18.03 -2.73 -11.53
CA PRO A 222 17.10 -3.74 -11.00
C PRO A 222 15.68 -3.60 -11.56
N ILE A 223 15.22 -2.37 -11.78
CA ILE A 223 13.91 -2.11 -12.40
C ILE A 223 13.89 -2.65 -13.83
N LEU A 224 14.92 -2.34 -14.62
CA LEU A 224 15.04 -2.85 -16.00
C LEU A 224 15.12 -4.37 -16.04
N PHE A 225 15.86 -4.98 -15.11
CA PHE A 225 15.97 -6.43 -15.02
C PHE A 225 14.61 -7.09 -14.78
N ILE A 226 13.85 -6.61 -13.78
CA ILE A 226 12.50 -7.10 -13.50
C ILE A 226 11.56 -6.87 -14.68
N PHE A 227 11.64 -5.69 -15.31
CA PHE A 227 10.84 -5.38 -16.50
C PHE A 227 11.15 -6.35 -17.64
N VAL A 228 12.42 -6.61 -17.97
CA VAL A 228 12.80 -7.51 -19.07
C VAL A 228 12.32 -8.95 -18.84
N ILE A 229 12.31 -9.42 -17.59
CA ILE A 229 11.76 -10.73 -17.23
C ILE A 229 10.25 -10.75 -17.41
N LEU A 230 9.56 -9.68 -17.01
CA LEU A 230 8.11 -9.63 -16.92
C LEU A 230 7.42 -9.08 -18.20
N GLN A 231 8.15 -8.42 -19.10
CA GLN A 231 7.61 -7.67 -20.26
C GLN A 231 6.73 -8.51 -21.18
N LYS A 232 7.05 -9.81 -21.36
CA LYS A 232 6.27 -10.69 -22.25
C LYS A 232 4.80 -10.79 -21.83
N TRP A 233 4.55 -10.77 -20.53
CA TRP A 233 3.20 -10.80 -19.96
C TRP A 233 2.52 -9.44 -20.03
N VAL A 234 3.28 -8.34 -19.92
CA VAL A 234 2.75 -6.97 -20.12
C VAL A 234 2.26 -6.79 -21.56
N VAL A 235 3.03 -7.23 -22.55
CA VAL A 235 2.63 -7.18 -23.97
C VAL A 235 1.36 -8.00 -24.21
N GLN A 236 1.25 -9.20 -23.63
CA GLN A 236 0.04 -10.02 -23.71
C GLN A 236 -1.18 -9.33 -23.09
N ALA A 237 -1.02 -8.64 -21.95
CA ALA A 237 -2.10 -7.89 -21.31
C ALA A 237 -2.63 -6.78 -22.25
N ALA A 238 -1.73 -6.01 -22.86
CA ALA A 238 -2.10 -4.93 -23.78
C ALA A 238 -2.84 -5.43 -25.03
N VAL A 239 -2.42 -6.58 -25.58
CA VAL A 239 -3.06 -7.20 -26.76
C VAL A 239 -4.47 -7.71 -26.44
N MET A 240 -4.68 -8.39 -25.29
CA MET A 240 -6.01 -8.88 -24.90
C MET A 240 -7.00 -7.74 -24.62
N THR A 241 -6.54 -6.59 -24.16
CA THR A 241 -7.40 -5.40 -24.01
C THR A 241 -7.71 -4.72 -25.35
N GLY A 242 -6.83 -4.84 -26.35
CA GLY A 242 -7.00 -4.25 -27.68
C GLY A 242 -7.94 -5.04 -28.62
N LEU A 243 -8.10 -6.35 -28.42
CA LEU A 243 -8.99 -7.21 -29.21
C LEU A 243 -10.49 -7.05 -28.88
N LYS A 244 -10.86 -6.18 -27.94
CA LYS A 244 -12.25 -5.87 -27.57
C LYS A 244 -12.86 -4.70 -28.37
N GLY A 245 -12.24 -4.32 -29.49
CA GLY A 245 -12.73 -3.30 -30.44
C GLY A 245 -12.98 -3.87 -31.82
#